data_AF-A0A7J7I1T4-F1
#
_entry.id   AF-A0A7J7I1T4-F1
#
_cell.length_a   1.000
_cell.length_b   1.000
_cell.length_c   1.000
_cell.angle_alpha   90.00
_cell.angle_beta   90.00
_cell.angle_gamma   90.00
#
_symmetry.space_group_name_H-M   'P 1'
#
loop_
_entity.id
_entity.type
_entity.pdbx_description
1 polymer ?
#
loop_
_entity_poly.entity_id
_entity_poly.type
_entity_poly.pdbx_seq_one_letter_code
_entity_poly.pdbx_strand_id
1 'polypeptide(L)'
;MIKYLIWEFHLSQIYQEGLLKLQAKEYEKARELLESLLKDPLISSAQVKSSASDGHLLQLRFLALKNLATVFLQQGPAHYDSALRCYLQAVEIDTKDYVVWNQLGTLSCSMGLLSTSRWAFEQGLFCSPNNCKHFIYLFLDFGFS
;
A
#
# COMPACT_ATOMS: atom_id res chain seq x y z
N MET A 1 13.38 22.52 -12.92
CA MET A 1 14.14 21.81 -11.86
C MET A 1 13.79 22.33 -10.47
N ILE A 2 13.98 23.62 -10.14
CA ILE A 2 13.70 24.16 -8.78
C ILE A 2 12.22 24.06 -8.38
N LYS A 3 11.27 24.39 -9.27
CA LYS A 3 9.83 24.21 -8.99
C LYS A 3 9.50 22.77 -8.62
N TYR A 4 10.05 21.79 -9.34
CA TYR A 4 9.80 20.37 -9.12
C TYR A 4 10.20 19.92 -7.72
N LEU A 5 11.40 20.31 -7.27
CA LEU A 5 11.93 19.97 -5.95
C LEU A 5 11.09 20.57 -4.81
N ILE A 6 10.59 21.80 -4.98
CA ILE A 6 9.72 22.47 -3.98
C ILE A 6 8.38 21.74 -3.87
N TRP A 7 7.82 21.28 -5.00
CA TRP A 7 6.57 20.52 -5.01
C TRP A 7 6.74 19.11 -4.42
N GLU A 8 7.84 18.41 -4.70
CA GLU A 8 8.17 17.13 -4.04
C GLU A 8 8.29 17.26 -2.52
N PHE A 9 8.92 18.34 -2.06
CA PHE A 9 9.02 18.66 -0.64
C PHE A 9 7.64 18.87 -0.01
N HIS A 10 6.75 19.61 -0.68
CA HIS A 10 5.39 19.84 -0.23
C HIS A 10 4.58 18.53 -0.14
N LEU A 11 4.68 17.66 -1.14
CA LEU A 11 4.03 16.34 -1.11
C LEU A 11 4.54 15.48 0.04
N SER A 12 5.85 15.53 0.31
CA SER A 12 6.45 14.85 1.46
C SER A 12 5.91 15.40 2.78
N GLN A 13 5.69 16.71 2.90
CA GLN A 13 5.09 17.31 4.10
C GLN A 13 3.64 16.85 4.32
N ILE A 14 2.81 16.86 3.27
CA ILE A 14 1.43 16.34 3.34
C ILE A 14 1.42 14.88 3.82
N TYR A 15 2.33 14.06 3.27
CA TYR A 15 2.47 12.67 3.68
C TYR A 15 2.83 12.54 5.18
N GLN A 16 3.80 13.32 5.66
CA GLN A 16 4.19 13.30 7.07
C GLN A 16 3.04 13.75 7.98
N GLU A 17 2.29 14.78 7.57
CA GLU A 17 1.10 15.21 8.32
C GLU A 17 0.03 14.11 8.37
N GLY A 18 -0.21 13.43 7.25
CA GLY A 18 -1.11 12.27 7.18
C GLY A 18 -0.70 11.16 8.14
N LEU A 19 0.60 10.89 8.26
CA LEU A 19 1.13 9.92 9.23
C LEU A 19 0.89 10.34 10.68
N LEU A 20 1.08 11.63 11.00
CA LEU A 20 0.81 12.15 12.34
C LEU A 20 -0.68 12.00 12.69
N LYS A 21 -1.58 12.25 11.74
CA LYS A 21 -3.02 12.03 11.92
C LYS A 21 -3.36 10.55 12.11
N LEU A 22 -2.70 9.65 11.38
CA LEU A 22 -2.85 8.21 11.56
C LEU A 22 -2.41 7.77 12.96
N GLN A 23 -1.27 8.26 13.46
CA GLN A 23 -0.79 7.97 14.82
C GLN A 23 -1.73 8.52 15.90
N ALA A 24 -2.32 9.70 15.65
CA ALA A 24 -3.33 10.31 16.52
C ALA A 24 -4.70 9.61 16.45
N LYS A 25 -4.85 8.55 15.63
CA LYS A 25 -6.12 7.86 15.33
C LYS A 25 -7.19 8.77 14.72
N GLU A 26 -6.79 9.90 14.15
CA GLU A 26 -7.65 10.79 13.38
C GLU A 26 -7.80 10.24 11.95
N TYR A 27 -8.40 9.05 11.82
CA TYR A 27 -8.42 8.27 10.57
C TYR A 27 -9.04 9.04 9.39
N GLU A 28 -10.08 9.83 9.65
CA GLU A 28 -10.75 10.62 8.61
C GLU A 28 -9.82 11.68 8.00
N LYS A 29 -9.11 12.43 8.85
CA LYS A 29 -8.14 13.45 8.39
C LYS A 29 -6.93 12.80 7.74
N ALA A 30 -6.46 11.68 8.28
CA ALA A 30 -5.36 10.92 7.67
C ALA A 30 -5.74 10.45 6.26
N ARG A 31 -6.97 9.97 6.08
CA ARG A 31 -7.51 9.59 4.77
C ARG A 31 -7.53 10.76 3.80
N GLU A 32 -8.12 11.89 4.19
CA GLU A 32 -8.21 13.07 3.33
C GLU A 32 -6.84 13.55 2.84
N LEU A 33 -5.86 13.62 3.75
CA LEU A 33 -4.49 14.03 3.41
C LEU A 33 -3.83 13.04 2.43
N LEU A 34 -3.92 11.73 2.70
CA LEU A 34 -3.32 10.71 1.85
C LEU A 34 -4.01 10.61 0.48
N GLU A 35 -5.34 10.75 0.42
CA GLU A 35 -6.07 10.81 -0.84
C GLU A 35 -5.73 12.07 -1.64
N SER A 36 -5.59 13.22 -0.98
CA SER A 36 -5.21 14.46 -1.64
C SER A 36 -3.84 14.35 -2.30
N LEU A 37 -2.90 13.65 -1.65
CA LEU A 37 -1.57 13.36 -2.17
C LEU A 37 -1.63 12.44 -3.39
N LEU A 38 -2.44 11.39 -3.35
CA LEU A 38 -2.56 10.43 -4.47
C LEU A 38 -3.30 11.01 -5.69
N LYS A 39 -4.16 12.02 -5.47
CA LYS A 39 -4.83 12.76 -6.55
C LYS A 39 -3.91 13.76 -7.25
N ASP A 40 -2.73 14.03 -6.69
CA ASP A 40 -1.79 14.97 -7.29
C ASP A 40 -1.32 14.48 -8.68
N PRO A 41 -1.35 15.33 -9.73
CA PRO A 41 -0.96 14.94 -11.08
C PRO A 41 0.46 14.38 -11.19
N LEU A 42 1.39 14.79 -10.34
CA LEU A 42 2.77 14.29 -10.35
C LEU A 42 2.83 12.83 -9.86
N ILE A 43 2.06 12.50 -8.83
CA ILE A 43 1.97 11.14 -8.30
C ILE A 43 1.18 10.25 -9.26
N SER A 44 0.09 10.77 -9.84
CA SER A 44 -0.74 10.04 -10.79
C SER A 44 -0.01 9.73 -12.10
N SER A 45 0.79 10.67 -12.60
CA SER A 45 1.57 10.55 -13.83
C SER A 45 2.91 9.83 -13.67
N ALA A 46 3.40 9.60 -12.44
CA ALA A 46 4.60 8.83 -12.18
C ALA A 46 4.46 7.42 -12.79
N GLN A 47 5.22 7.14 -13.85
CA GLN A 47 5.20 5.85 -14.53
C GLN A 47 6.35 4.97 -14.05
N VAL A 48 6.09 3.67 -13.97
CA VAL A 48 7.10 2.63 -13.65
C VAL A 48 8.26 2.58 -14.68
N LYS A 49 8.18 3.35 -15.79
CA LYS A 49 9.08 3.23 -16.96
C LYS A 49 10.07 4.36 -17.22
N SER A 50 10.27 5.37 -16.36
CA SER A 50 11.26 6.42 -16.68
C SER A 50 11.99 7.06 -15.48
N SER A 51 13.30 7.29 -15.65
CA SER A 51 14.21 8.14 -14.85
C SER A 51 14.36 7.91 -13.33
N ALA A 52 15.53 8.26 -12.78
CA ALA A 52 15.84 8.16 -11.35
C ALA A 52 14.98 9.09 -10.46
N SER A 53 14.37 10.13 -11.04
CA SER A 53 13.50 11.08 -10.31
C SER A 53 12.12 10.48 -10.01
N ASP A 54 11.59 9.63 -10.90
CA ASP A 54 10.30 8.98 -10.69
C ASP A 54 10.39 7.92 -9.60
N GLY A 55 11.58 7.40 -9.30
CA GLY A 55 11.81 6.44 -8.23
C GLY A 55 11.35 6.93 -6.85
N HIS A 56 11.68 8.17 -6.48
CA HIS A 56 11.24 8.74 -5.19
C HIS A 56 9.74 9.01 -5.16
N LEU A 57 9.16 9.47 -6.28
CA LEU A 57 7.71 9.69 -6.39
C LEU A 57 6.92 8.38 -6.36
N LEU A 58 7.41 7.34 -7.02
CA LEU A 58 6.85 5.99 -6.96
C LEU A 58 6.95 5.42 -5.55
N GLN A 59 8.07 5.62 -4.86
CA GLN A 59 8.22 5.22 -3.46
C GLN A 59 7.24 5.97 -2.55
N LEU A 60 7.07 7.28 -2.73
CA LEU A 60 6.11 8.07 -1.97
C LEU A 60 4.67 7.60 -2.24
N ARG A 61 4.33 7.35 -3.51
CA ARG A 61 3.03 6.80 -3.93
C ARG A 61 2.76 5.45 -3.27
N PHE A 62 3.74 4.55 -3.32
CA PHE A 62 3.67 3.23 -2.70
C PHE A 62 3.41 3.33 -1.19
N LEU A 63 4.18 4.15 -0.48
CA LEU A 63 4.03 4.35 0.95
C LEU A 63 2.67 4.97 1.31
N ALA A 64 2.23 5.96 0.53
CA ALA A 64 0.93 6.59 0.71
C ALA A 64 -0.22 5.58 0.53
N LEU A 65 -0.17 4.73 -0.52
CA LEU A 65 -1.15 3.67 -0.74
C LEU A 65 -1.16 2.65 0.40
N LYS A 66 0.01 2.21 0.86
CA LYS A 66 0.12 1.26 1.99
C LYS A 66 -0.51 1.81 3.28
N ASN A 67 -0.26 3.08 3.58
CA ASN A 67 -0.80 3.70 4.78
C ASN A 67 -2.28 4.04 4.65
N LEU A 68 -2.73 4.44 3.46
CA LEU A 68 -4.14 4.67 3.18
C LEU A 68 -4.95 3.38 3.33
N ALA A 69 -4.43 2.25 2.84
CA ALA A 69 -5.04 0.95 3.09
C ALA A 69 -5.16 0.65 4.59
N THR A 70 -4.10 0.93 5.36
CA THR A 70 -4.11 0.78 6.82
C THR A 70 -5.17 1.67 7.48
N VAL A 71 -5.32 2.92 7.04
CA VAL A 71 -6.38 3.83 7.51
C VAL A 71 -7.76 3.21 7.26
N PHE A 72 -8.02 2.71 6.05
CA PHE A 72 -9.30 2.07 5.72
C PHE A 72 -9.56 0.82 6.57
N LEU A 73 -8.54 0.00 6.84
CA LEU A 73 -8.67 -1.15 7.75
C LEU A 73 -9.09 -0.72 9.16
N GLN A 74 -8.53 0.39 9.68
CA GLN A 74 -8.90 0.94 10.98
C GLN A 74 -10.31 1.55 11.01
N GLN A 75 -10.80 2.07 9.88
CA GLN A 75 -12.19 2.53 9.73
C GLN A 75 -13.21 1.39 9.65
N GLY A 76 -12.75 0.14 9.50
CA GLY A 76 -13.56 -1.06 9.62
C GLY A 76 -14.10 -1.63 8.30
N PRO A 77 -14.99 -2.65 8.39
CA PRO A 77 -15.36 -3.51 7.25
C PRO A 77 -15.99 -2.78 6.06
N ALA A 78 -16.67 -1.66 6.31
CA ALA A 78 -17.28 -0.84 5.24
C ALA A 78 -16.24 -0.30 4.24
N HIS A 79 -14.97 -0.24 4.63
CA HIS A 79 -13.88 0.31 3.83
C HIS A 79 -12.91 -0.77 3.31
N TYR A 80 -13.22 -2.06 3.49
CA TYR A 80 -12.33 -3.14 3.05
C TYR A 80 -12.11 -3.17 1.53
N ASP A 81 -13.12 -2.83 0.72
CA ASP A 81 -12.95 -2.71 -0.74
C ASP A 81 -11.91 -1.63 -1.10
N SER A 82 -12.00 -0.46 -0.43
CA SER A 82 -11.03 0.63 -0.63
C SER A 82 -9.62 0.24 -0.19
N ALA A 83 -9.49 -0.45 0.95
CA ALA A 83 -8.20 -0.98 1.41
C ALA A 83 -7.61 -1.98 0.41
N LEU A 84 -8.43 -2.88 -0.14
CA LEU A 84 -8.03 -3.88 -1.12
C LEU A 84 -7.48 -3.22 -2.39
N ARG A 85 -8.20 -2.23 -2.93
CA ARG A 85 -7.74 -1.45 -4.10
C ARG A 85 -6.42 -0.75 -3.84
N CYS A 86 -6.24 -0.17 -2.65
CA CYS A 86 -4.99 0.49 -2.28
C CYS A 86 -3.82 -0.49 -2.25
N TYR A 87 -4.00 -1.69 -1.68
CA TYR A 87 -2.97 -2.72 -1.69
C TYR A 87 -2.67 -3.26 -3.09
N LEU A 88 -3.68 -3.45 -3.94
CA LEU A 88 -3.48 -3.86 -5.34
C LEU A 88 -2.64 -2.84 -6.11
N GLN A 89 -2.92 -1.55 -5.96
CA GLN A 89 -2.09 -0.51 -6.59
C GLN A 89 -0.67 -0.45 -5.99
N ALA A 90 -0.52 -0.73 -4.69
CA ALA A 90 0.79 -0.72 -4.05
C ALA A 90 1.68 -1.86 -4.58
N VAL A 91 1.14 -3.07 -4.74
CA VAL A 91 1.93 -4.21 -5.26
C VAL A 91 2.30 -4.06 -6.74
N GLU A 92 1.53 -3.30 -7.51
CA GLU A 92 1.89 -2.95 -8.90
C GLU A 92 3.12 -2.02 -8.96
N ILE A 93 3.36 -1.21 -7.92
CA ILE A 93 4.52 -0.31 -7.84
C ILE A 93 5.74 -1.04 -7.31
N ASP A 94 5.61 -1.72 -6.17
CA ASP A 94 6.69 -2.51 -5.58
C ASP A 94 6.21 -3.93 -5.29
N THR A 95 6.59 -4.82 -6.19
CA THR A 95 6.29 -6.25 -6.07
C THR A 95 7.11 -6.92 -4.97
N LYS A 96 8.18 -6.31 -4.44
CA LYS A 96 9.12 -6.96 -3.51
C LYS A 96 8.74 -6.81 -2.04
N ASP A 97 7.82 -5.90 -1.69
CA ASP A 97 7.39 -5.70 -0.30
C ASP A 97 6.42 -6.82 0.14
N TYR A 98 6.98 -7.83 0.81
CA TYR A 98 6.23 -8.97 1.35
C TYR A 98 5.15 -8.56 2.36
N VAL A 99 5.31 -7.41 3.05
CA VAL A 99 4.34 -6.94 4.05
C VAL A 99 3.04 -6.58 3.36
N VAL A 100 3.11 -5.91 2.20
CA VAL A 100 1.92 -5.56 1.42
C VAL A 100 1.20 -6.80 0.91
N TRP A 101 1.94 -7.79 0.39
CA TRP A 101 1.37 -9.07 -0.04
C TRP A 101 0.67 -9.81 1.10
N ASN A 102 1.28 -9.84 2.28
CA ASN A 102 0.69 -10.47 3.47
C ASN A 102 -0.60 -9.76 3.91
N GLN A 103 -0.59 -8.42 3.94
CA GLN A 103 -1.77 -7.63 4.30
C GLN A 103 -2.89 -7.79 3.26
N LEU A 104 -2.56 -7.83 1.97
CA LEU A 104 -3.49 -8.10 0.88
C LEU A 104 -4.14 -9.48 1.03
N GLY A 105 -3.33 -10.52 1.30
CA GLY A 105 -3.81 -11.88 1.52
C GLY A 105 -4.72 -12.01 2.74
N THR A 106 -4.34 -11.37 3.84
CA THR A 106 -5.10 -11.35 5.10
C THR A 106 -6.44 -10.62 4.94
N LEU A 107 -6.44 -9.44 4.30
CA LEU A 107 -7.67 -8.71 3.98
C LEU A 107 -8.57 -9.51 3.03
N SER A 108 -7.98 -10.15 2.03
CA SER A 108 -8.74 -11.00 1.11
C SER A 108 -9.40 -12.19 1.84
N CYS A 109 -8.70 -12.80 2.82
CA CYS A 109 -9.29 -13.82 3.69
C CYS A 109 -10.49 -13.28 4.49
N SER A 110 -10.34 -12.11 5.12
CA SER A 110 -11.43 -11.53 5.93
C SER A 110 -12.64 -11.13 5.09
N MET A 111 -12.44 -10.84 3.80
CA MET A 111 -13.50 -10.59 2.81
C MET A 111 -14.07 -11.87 2.16
N GLY A 112 -13.50 -13.05 2.43
CA GLY A 112 -13.89 -14.31 1.79
C GLY A 112 -13.39 -14.49 0.34
N LEU A 113 -12.47 -13.64 -0.11
CA LEU A 113 -11.86 -13.67 -1.45
C LEU A 113 -10.69 -14.67 -1.49
N LEU A 114 -11.01 -15.96 -1.36
CA LEU A 114 -10.02 -17.04 -1.19
C LEU A 114 -9.01 -17.13 -2.34
N SER A 115 -9.46 -16.94 -3.59
CA SER A 115 -8.57 -16.98 -4.77
C SER A 115 -7.54 -15.84 -4.75
N THR A 116 -7.99 -14.62 -4.43
CA THR A 116 -7.10 -13.44 -4.32
C THR A 116 -6.15 -13.60 -3.14
N SER A 117 -6.63 -14.16 -2.04
CA SER A 117 -5.80 -14.42 -0.87
C SER A 117 -4.67 -15.40 -1.17
N ARG A 118 -4.99 -16.55 -1.78
CA ARG A 118 -3.99 -17.53 -2.22
C ARG A 118 -2.95 -16.89 -3.13
N TRP A 119 -3.41 -16.18 -4.17
CA TRP A 119 -2.51 -15.50 -5.10
C TRP A 119 -1.57 -14.52 -4.37
N ALA A 120 -2.10 -13.71 -3.46
CA ALA A 120 -1.29 -12.73 -2.72
C ALA A 120 -0.22 -13.41 -1.85
N PHE A 121 -0.55 -14.51 -1.16
CA PHE A 121 0.43 -15.26 -0.38
C PHE A 121 1.48 -15.96 -1.25
N GLU A 122 1.09 -16.51 -2.40
CA GLU A 122 2.03 -17.08 -3.38
C GLU A 122 3.02 -16.05 -3.90
N GLN A 123 2.54 -14.84 -4.24
CA GLN A 123 3.43 -13.74 -4.64
C GLN A 123 4.35 -13.31 -3.49
N GLY A 124 3.83 -13.19 -2.27
CA GLY A 124 4.64 -12.86 -1.09
C GLY A 124 5.78 -13.87 -0.83
N LEU A 125 5.52 -15.15 -1.07
CA LEU A 125 6.52 -16.23 -0.98
C LEU A 125 7.64 -16.06 -2.02
N PHE A 126 7.29 -15.73 -3.26
CA PHE A 126 8.24 -15.56 -4.35
C PHE A 126 9.18 -14.37 -4.12
N CYS A 127 8.67 -13.30 -3.50
CA CYS A 127 9.39 -12.05 -3.29
C CYS A 127 10.42 -12.08 -2.14
N SER A 128 10.27 -13.00 -1.18
CA SER A 128 11.24 -13.18 -0.10
C SER A 128 11.50 -14.66 0.19
N PRO A 129 12.43 -15.29 -0.54
CA PRO A 129 12.80 -16.71 -0.35
C PRO A 129 13.26 -17.04 1.08
N ASN A 130 13.81 -16.05 1.79
CA ASN A 130 14.27 -16.21 3.18
C ASN A 130 13.13 -16.16 4.21
N ASN A 131 12.00 -15.52 3.89
CA ASN A 131 10.81 -15.46 4.76
C ASN A 131 9.79 -16.54 4.43
N CYS A 132 10.12 -17.50 3.54
CA CYS A 132 9.24 -18.57 3.10
C CYS A 132 8.53 -19.31 4.24
N LYS A 133 9.18 -19.47 5.40
CA LYS A 133 8.58 -20.14 6.56
C LYS A 133 7.30 -19.45 7.04
N HIS A 134 7.25 -18.12 7.10
CA HIS A 134 6.08 -17.39 7.60
C HIS A 134 4.87 -17.54 6.67
N PHE A 135 5.10 -17.49 5.36
CA PHE A 135 4.06 -17.67 4.35
C PHE A 135 3.56 -19.12 4.26
N ILE A 136 4.43 -20.12 4.47
CA ILE A 136 4.01 -21.52 4.55
C ILE A 136 3.05 -21.75 5.74
N TYR A 137 3.33 -21.16 6.90
CA TYR A 137 2.42 -21.25 8.05
C TYR A 137 1.07 -20.59 7.78
N LEU A 138 1.04 -19.42 7.14
CA LEU A 138 -0.21 -18.78 6.73
C LEU A 138 -0.98 -19.61 5.69
N PHE A 139 -0.30 -20.22 4.74
CA PHE A 139 -0.93 -21.09 3.74
C PHE A 139 -1.61 -22.31 4.38
N LEU A 140 -0.98 -22.88 5.40
CA LEU A 140 -1.50 -23.99 6.20
C LEU A 140 -2.62 -23.55 7.15
N ASP A 141 -2.48 -22.42 7.84
CA ASP A 141 -3.48 -21.88 8.77
C ASP A 141 -4.79 -21.50 8.07
N PHE A 142 -4.72 -21.05 6.81
CA PHE A 142 -5.91 -20.72 6.01
C PHE A 142 -6.42 -21.90 5.15
N GLY A 143 -5.83 -23.10 5.30
CA GLY A 143 -6.37 -24.33 4.70
C GLY A 143 -6.30 -24.39 3.17
N PHE A 144 -5.37 -23.65 2.55
CA PHE A 144 -5.15 -23.71 1.12
C PHE A 144 -4.43 -25.03 0.77
N SER A 145 -5.19 -26.02 0.27
CA SER A 145 -4.67 -27.31 -0.23
C SER A 145 -4.14 -27.26 -1.66
#